data_AF-R4PV52-F1
#
_entry.id   AF-R4PV52-F1
#
_cell.length_a   1.000
_cell.length_b   1.000
_cell.length_c   1.000
_cell.angle_alpha   90.00
_cell.angle_beta   90.00
_cell.angle_gamma   90.00
#
_symmetry.space_group_name_H-M   'P 1'
#
loop_
_entity.id
_entity.type
_entity.pdbx_description
1 polymer ?
#
loop_
_entity_poly.entity_id
_entity_poly.type
_entity_poly.pdbx_seq_one_letter_code
_entity_poly.pdbx_strand_id
1 'polypeptide(L)'
;MENEFEVEAEVHKPVGAGYRVKVLIPDIGIYINGFMVFPPNGEQDWAVYPPLLGRAGRGKYRYTVEFNMQFPLWEEIRQACIEAVKSATGLSDEDDSTSNTQPTRKSDDMGFM
;
A
#
# COMPACT_ATOMS: atom_id res chain seq x y z
N MET A 1 18.91 -13.24 -0.81
CA MET A 1 18.32 -14.33 0.00
C MET A 1 17.42 -15.08 -0.96
N GLU A 2 17.46 -16.40 -0.96
CA GLU A 2 16.50 -17.19 -1.73
C GLU A 2 15.16 -17.07 -1.01
N ASN A 3 14.10 -16.70 -1.73
CA ASN A 3 12.75 -16.68 -1.18
C ASN A 3 12.36 -18.12 -0.83
N GLU A 4 11.84 -18.32 0.38
CA GLU A 4 11.44 -19.65 0.84
C GLU A 4 10.06 -20.04 0.30
N PHE A 5 9.22 -19.04 0.01
CA PHE A 5 7.89 -19.24 -0.55
C PHE A 5 7.68 -18.45 -1.84
N GLU A 6 6.94 -19.04 -2.77
CA GLU A 6 6.38 -18.32 -3.90
C GLU A 6 5.20 -17.46 -3.40
N VAL A 7 5.29 -16.14 -3.59
CA VAL A 7 4.24 -15.21 -3.22
C VAL A 7 3.81 -14.41 -4.44
N GLU A 8 2.55 -14.59 -4.82
CA GLU A 8 1.92 -13.82 -5.89
C GLU A 8 1.04 -12.72 -5.29
N ALA A 9 1.07 -11.53 -5.87
CA ALA A 9 0.24 -10.41 -5.46
C ALA A 9 -0.41 -9.70 -6.65
N GLU A 10 -1.66 -9.31 -6.47
CA GLU A 10 -2.47 -8.65 -7.51
C GLU A 10 -3.20 -7.43 -6.94
N VAL A 11 -3.09 -6.28 -7.62
CA VAL A 11 -3.87 -5.08 -7.27
C VAL A 11 -5.33 -5.30 -7.64
N HIS A 12 -6.21 -5.25 -6.64
CA HIS A 12 -7.65 -5.33 -6.85
C HIS A 12 -8.26 -3.98 -7.22
N LYS A 13 -7.97 -2.92 -6.45
CA LYS A 13 -8.47 -1.55 -6.70
C LYS A 13 -7.76 -0.48 -5.87
N PRO A 14 -7.73 0.79 -6.32
CA PRO A 14 -7.34 1.91 -5.47
C PRO A 14 -8.36 2.15 -4.36
N VAL A 15 -7.89 2.56 -3.18
CA VAL A 15 -8.68 2.88 -1.99
C VAL A 15 -8.04 4.07 -1.26
N GLY A 16 -8.60 5.26 -1.41
CA GLY A 16 -8.02 6.49 -0.86
C GLY A 16 -6.65 6.77 -1.48
N ALA A 17 -5.64 7.00 -0.63
CA ALA A 17 -4.25 7.20 -1.05
C ALA A 17 -3.47 5.89 -1.29
N GLY A 18 -4.11 4.72 -1.14
CA GLY A 18 -3.44 3.42 -1.28
C GLY A 18 -4.17 2.48 -2.22
N TYR A 19 -3.72 1.22 -2.22
CA TYR A 19 -4.20 0.16 -3.08
C TYR A 19 -4.60 -1.05 -2.25
N ARG A 20 -5.72 -1.66 -2.62
CA ARG A 20 -6.14 -2.94 -2.06
C ARG A 20 -5.55 -4.06 -2.90
N VAL A 21 -4.80 -4.94 -2.25
CA VAL A 21 -4.05 -6.04 -2.88
C VAL A 21 -4.58 -7.39 -2.38
N LYS A 22 -4.56 -8.37 -3.27
CA LYS A 22 -4.79 -9.79 -2.99
C LYS A 22 -3.45 -10.50 -3.01
N VAL A 23 -3.24 -11.42 -2.08
CA VAL A 23 -2.02 -12.21 -1.95
C VAL A 23 -2.37 -13.69 -2.03
N LEU A 24 -1.62 -14.43 -2.84
CA LEU A 24 -1.67 -15.88 -2.95
C LEU A 24 -0.29 -16.44 -2.60
N ILE A 25 -0.26 -17.45 -1.74
CA ILE A 25 0.93 -18.21 -1.37
C ILE A 25 0.65 -19.67 -1.75
N PRO A 26 0.98 -20.09 -3.00
CA PRO A 26 0.57 -21.38 -3.53
C PRO A 26 1.08 -22.55 -2.69
N ASP A 27 2.32 -22.46 -2.20
CA ASP A 27 3.01 -23.53 -1.46
C ASP A 27 2.25 -24.01 -0.22
N ILE A 28 1.48 -23.11 0.39
CA ILE A 28 0.71 -23.38 1.61
C ILE A 28 -0.80 -23.20 1.40
N GLY A 29 -1.24 -23.00 0.15
CA GLY A 29 -2.66 -22.90 -0.20
C GLY A 29 -3.37 -21.70 0.43
N ILE A 30 -2.66 -20.63 0.75
CA ILE A 30 -3.21 -19.45 1.42
C ILE A 30 -3.58 -18.38 0.38
N TYR A 31 -4.83 -17.92 0.43
CA TYR A 31 -5.30 -16.77 -0.32
C TYR A 31 -5.87 -15.71 0.63
N ILE A 32 -5.33 -14.50 0.57
CA ILE A 32 -5.70 -13.41 1.47
C ILE A 32 -6.07 -12.18 0.65
N ASN A 33 -7.32 -11.76 0.80
CA ASN A 33 -7.82 -10.54 0.19
C ASN A 33 -7.85 -9.40 1.20
N GLY A 34 -7.40 -8.22 0.77
CA GLY A 34 -7.71 -6.98 1.47
C GLY A 34 -6.51 -6.30 2.12
N PHE A 35 -5.30 -6.73 1.78
CA PHE A 35 -4.07 -6.01 2.11
C PHE A 35 -4.17 -4.57 1.61
N MET A 36 -3.63 -3.64 2.40
CA MET A 36 -3.57 -2.23 2.04
C MET A 36 -2.11 -1.86 1.83
N VAL A 37 -1.80 -1.37 0.64
CA VAL A 37 -0.47 -0.89 0.28
C VAL A 37 -0.54 0.60 0.03
N PHE A 38 0.30 1.36 0.72
CA PHE A 38 0.40 2.80 0.58
C PHE A 38 1.74 3.14 -0.05
N PRO A 39 1.75 3.84 -1.20
CA PRO A 39 2.96 4.42 -1.76
C PRO A 39 3.62 5.42 -0.80
N PRO A 40 4.91 5.70 -0.98
CA PRO A 40 5.60 6.70 -0.18
C PRO A 40 4.99 8.10 -0.40
N ASN A 41 5.04 8.94 0.63
CA ASN A 41 4.44 10.28 0.62
C ASN A 41 5.37 11.40 1.12
N GLY A 42 6.67 11.27 0.86
CA GLY A 42 7.72 12.24 1.23
C GLY A 42 8.18 12.16 2.68
N GLU A 43 7.32 11.71 3.60
CA GLU A 43 7.69 11.47 5.01
C GLU A 43 7.69 9.99 5.41
N GLN A 44 7.03 9.14 4.63
CA GLN A 44 6.88 7.72 4.91
C GLN A 44 7.31 6.88 3.71
N ASP A 45 8.01 5.79 3.99
CA ASP A 45 8.28 4.71 3.03
C ASP A 45 7.00 3.95 2.67
N TRP A 46 7.12 3.03 1.72
CA TRP A 46 6.07 2.07 1.41
C TRP A 46 5.54 1.37 2.67
N ALA A 47 4.22 1.43 2.87
CA ALA A 47 3.57 0.79 4.00
C ALA A 47 2.60 -0.29 3.55
N VAL A 48 2.72 -1.48 4.12
CA VAL A 48 1.84 -2.63 3.84
C VAL A 48 1.15 -3.05 5.13
N TYR A 49 -0.18 -3.08 5.11
CA TYR A 49 -1.00 -3.49 6.25
C TYR A 49 -1.84 -4.71 5.92
N PRO A 50 -1.92 -5.70 6.82
CA PRO A 50 -2.78 -6.85 6.64
C PRO A 50 -4.27 -6.45 6.68
N PRO A 51 -5.16 -7.28 6.13
CA PRO A 51 -6.59 -6.99 6.11
C PRO A 51 -7.14 -6.76 7.51
N LEU A 52 -7.95 -5.71 7.65
CA LEU A 52 -8.57 -5.29 8.90
C LEU A 52 -10.02 -5.76 8.97
N LEU A 53 -10.41 -6.38 10.07
CA LEU A 53 -11.82 -6.64 10.41
C LEU A 53 -12.51 -5.39 10.98
N GLY A 54 -11.74 -4.44 11.52
CA GLY A 54 -12.24 -3.17 12.04
C GLY A 54 -11.64 -2.80 13.39
N ARG A 55 -12.25 -1.83 14.07
CA ARG A 55 -11.79 -1.36 15.38
C ARG A 55 -12.16 -2.38 16.46
N ALA A 56 -11.17 -2.83 17.20
CA ALA A 56 -11.34 -3.72 18.35
C ALA A 56 -11.78 -2.99 19.63
N GLY A 57 -11.77 -1.65 19.61
CA GLY A 57 -11.98 -0.77 20.78
C GLY A 57 -10.65 -0.20 21.30
N ARG A 58 -10.72 0.92 22.06
CA ARG A 58 -9.56 1.61 22.68
C ARG A 58 -8.40 1.91 21.70
N GLY A 59 -8.71 2.31 20.47
CA GLY A 59 -7.71 2.64 19.45
C GLY A 59 -6.99 1.42 18.83
N LYS A 60 -7.36 0.19 19.21
CA LYS A 60 -6.79 -1.03 18.63
C LYS A 60 -7.58 -1.49 17.42
N TYR A 61 -6.88 -2.10 16.48
CA TYR A 61 -7.48 -2.74 15.31
C TYR A 61 -7.44 -4.25 15.44
N ARG A 62 -8.48 -4.90 14.91
CA ARG A 62 -8.56 -6.35 14.76
C ARG A 62 -8.23 -6.68 13.31
N TYR A 63 -7.25 -7.56 13.11
CA TYR A 63 -6.84 -8.03 11.80
C TYR A 63 -7.56 -9.34 11.48
N THR A 64 -7.84 -9.56 10.20
CA THR A 64 -8.41 -10.83 9.71
C THR A 64 -7.38 -11.96 9.82
N VAL A 65 -6.11 -11.60 9.67
CA VAL A 65 -4.95 -12.50 9.76
C VAL A 65 -3.87 -11.78 10.55
N GLU A 66 -3.28 -12.45 11.53
CA GLU A 66 -2.14 -11.93 12.29
C GLU A 66 -0.86 -12.56 11.75
N PHE A 67 0.10 -11.71 11.38
CA PHE A 67 1.41 -12.14 10.92
C PHE A 67 2.44 -11.83 11.98
N ASN A 68 3.36 -12.76 12.19
CA ASN A 68 4.58 -12.43 12.91
C ASN A 68 5.53 -11.70 11.95
N MET A 69 5.65 -10.38 12.12
CA MET A 69 6.46 -9.52 11.25
C MET A 69 7.97 -9.80 11.29
N GLN A 70 8.41 -10.69 12.20
CA GLN A 70 9.80 -11.14 12.28
C GLN A 70 10.08 -12.36 11.39
N PHE A 71 9.04 -13.01 10.84
CA PHE A 71 9.21 -14.17 9.97
C PHE A 71 9.54 -13.75 8.53
N PRO A 72 10.41 -14.48 7.81
CA PRO A 72 10.77 -14.19 6.42
C PRO A 72 9.56 -14.07 5.49
N LEU A 73 8.55 -14.94 5.64
CA LEU A 73 7.33 -14.91 4.85
C LEU A 73 6.61 -13.55 4.90
N TRP A 74 6.67 -12.83 6.02
CA TRP A 74 6.08 -11.49 6.09
C TRP A 74 6.79 -10.51 5.15
N GLU A 75 8.12 -10.58 5.08
CA GLU A 75 8.90 -9.72 4.20
C GLU A 75 8.65 -10.05 2.73
N GLU A 76 8.53 -11.33 2.39
CA GLU A 76 8.18 -11.79 1.04
C GLU A 76 6.80 -11.28 0.61
N ILE A 77 5.79 -11.39 1.49
CA ILE A 77 4.46 -10.82 1.26
C ILE A 77 4.53 -9.30 1.08
N ARG A 78 5.31 -8.60 1.92
CA ARG A 78 5.47 -7.15 1.84
C ARG A 78 6.05 -6.73 0.49
N GLN A 79 7.11 -7.40 0.04
CA GLN A 79 7.78 -7.10 -1.23
C GLN A 79 6.86 -7.37 -2.42
N ALA A 80 6.26 -8.56 -2.48
CA ALA A 80 5.33 -8.92 -3.57
C ALA A 80 4.16 -7.92 -3.67
N CYS A 81 3.62 -7.47 -2.54
CA CYS A 81 2.56 -6.45 -2.52
C CYS A 81 3.02 -5.11 -3.11
N ILE A 82 4.22 -4.66 -2.76
CA ILE A 82 4.78 -3.39 -3.27
C ILE A 82 5.06 -3.52 -4.78
N GLU A 83 5.69 -4.61 -5.20
CA GLU A 83 5.99 -4.87 -6.61
C GLU A 83 4.71 -4.91 -7.46
N ALA A 84 3.67 -5.59 -7.00
CA ALA A 84 2.38 -5.62 -7.67
C ALA A 84 1.80 -4.22 -7.88
N VAL A 85 1.92 -3.33 -6.88
CA VAL A 85 1.49 -1.94 -7.03
C VAL A 85 2.37 -1.19 -8.03
N LYS A 86 3.70 -1.26 -7.89
CA LYS A 86 4.64 -0.62 -8.81
C LYS A 86 4.39 -1.03 -10.26
N SER A 87 4.21 -2.33 -10.52
CA SER A 87 3.92 -2.85 -11.86
C SER A 87 2.56 -2.37 -12.39
N ALA A 88 1.54 -2.25 -11.54
CA ALA A 88 0.21 -1.81 -11.96
C ALA A 88 0.12 -0.29 -12.21
N THR A 89 0.90 0.51 -11.48
CA THR A 89 0.80 1.98 -11.51
C THR A 89 1.95 2.66 -12.24
N GLY A 90 3.03 1.93 -12.53
CA GLY A 90 4.27 2.48 -13.07
C GLY A 90 5.04 3.36 -12.07
N LEU A 91 4.74 3.26 -10.77
CA LEU A 91 5.45 4.01 -9.73
C LEU A 91 6.83 3.41 -9.52
N SER A 92 7.85 4.26 -9.39
CA SER A 92 9.21 3.84 -9.08
C SER A 92 9.61 4.30 -7.68
N ASP A 93 10.64 3.69 -7.09
CA ASP A 93 11.23 4.20 -5.84
C ASP A 93 11.95 5.56 -6.07
N GLU A 94 12.08 5.99 -7.32
CA GLU A 94 12.82 7.19 -7.76
C GLU A 94 11.91 8.36 -8.12
N ASP A 95 10.58 8.28 -7.89
CA ASP A 95 9.66 9.41 -8.12
C ASP A 95 9.79 10.51 -7.04
N ASP A 96 11.01 10.74 -6.58
CA ASP A 96 11.45 11.90 -5.81
C ASP A 96 12.23 12.85 -6.74
N SER A 97 11.49 13.56 -7.59
CA SER A 97 11.90 14.91 -8.02
C SER A 97 10.74 15.68 -8.67
N THR A 98 10.14 16.52 -7.85
CA THR A 98 9.46 17.79 -8.22
C THR A 98 8.22 17.75 -9.12
N SER A 99 7.06 18.05 -8.50
CA SER A 99 6.31 19.25 -8.91
C SER A 99 5.48 19.79 -7.76
N ASN A 100 6.12 20.64 -6.95
CA ASN A 100 5.41 21.63 -6.16
C ASN A 100 4.85 22.69 -7.13
N THR A 101 3.72 22.39 -7.77
CA THR A 101 2.91 23.43 -8.41
C THR A 101 1.76 23.73 -7.46
N GLN A 102 2.01 24.63 -6.51
CA GLN A 102 0.94 25.42 -5.94
C GLN A 102 0.18 26.06 -7.11
N PRO A 103 -1.14 25.91 -7.25
CA PRO A 103 -1.89 26.85 -8.06
C PRO A 103 -1.75 28.20 -7.37
N THR A 104 -0.98 29.10 -7.97
CA THR A 104 -1.02 30.52 -7.65
C THR A 104 -2.47 30.97 -7.81
N ARG A 105 -3.17 31.14 -6.69
CA ARG A 105 -4.42 31.90 -6.68
C ARG A 105 -4.02 33.34 -7.04
N LYS A 106 -4.13 33.66 -8.31
CA LYS A 106 -4.19 35.04 -8.79
C LYS A 106 -5.25 35.76 -7.98
N SER A 107 -4.81 36.73 -7.21
CA SER A 107 -5.63 37.85 -6.77
C SER A 107 -5.99 38.65 -8.02
N ASP A 108 -7.15 38.36 -8.60
CA ASP A 108 -7.80 39.29 -9.53
C ASP A 108 -9.03 39.86 -8.81
N ASP A 109 -8.78 41.04 -8.26
CA ASP A 109 -9.75 42.07 -7.91
C ASP A 109 -10.45 42.53 -9.19
N MET A 110 -11.73 42.20 -9.35
CA MET A 110 -12.65 42.87 -10.28
C MET A 110 -14.09 42.63 -9.78
N GLY A 111 -14.67 43.68 -9.19
CA GLY A 111 -16.02 43.68 -8.64
C GLY A 111 -17.15 43.55 -9.67
N PHE A 112 -18.38 43.41 -9.15
CA PHE A 112 -19.64 44.03 -9.61
C PHE A 112 -20.83 43.30 -8.94
N MET A 113 -21.35 43.88 -7.86
CA MET A 113 -22.76 44.28 -7.63
C MET A 113 -22.95 44.72 -6.18
#